data_AF-W1DNR7-F1
#
_entry.id   AF-W1DNR7-F1
#
_cell.length_a   1.000
_cell.length_b   1.000
_cell.length_c   1.000
_cell.angle_alpha   90.00
_cell.angle_beta   90.00
_cell.angle_gamma   90.00
#
_symmetry.space_group_name_H-M   'P 1'
#
loop_
_entity.id
_entity.type
_entity.pdbx_description
1 polymer ?
#
loop_
_entity_poly.entity_id
_entity_poly.type
_entity_poly.pdbx_seq_one_letter_code
_entity_poly.pdbx_strand_id
1 'polypeptide(L)'
;MTTVRMTIPDDFILGAAASAWQTEGWSGKKPGQDSWPDLWYKNDRHVWHNGYGPAVATDFINRFQEDVQLMKLAGLTHYRTSINWSRFLTDYEKRHGG
;
A
#
# COMPACT_ATOMS: atom_id res chain seq x y z
N MET A 1 2.31 33.51 -18.30
CA MET A 1 1.46 32.49 -17.64
C MET A 1 0.65 33.18 -16.56
N THR A 2 -0.68 33.06 -16.60
CA THR A 2 -1.55 33.67 -15.58
C THR A 2 -1.69 32.69 -14.42
N THR A 3 -1.32 33.11 -13.21
CA THR A 3 -1.49 32.29 -12.00
C THR A 3 -2.89 32.50 -11.45
N VAL A 4 -3.69 31.44 -11.38
CA VAL A 4 -5.00 31.47 -10.71
C VAL A 4 -4.78 31.12 -9.24
N ARG A 5 -5.30 31.96 -8.34
CA ARG A 5 -5.32 31.68 -6.89
C ARG A 5 -6.70 31.18 -6.51
N MET A 6 -6.74 30.08 -5.75
CA MET A 6 -7.97 29.49 -5.22
C MET A 6 -7.80 29.32 -3.72
N THR A 7 -8.81 29.75 -2.95
CA THR A 7 -8.87 29.54 -1.51
C THR A 7 -9.51 28.19 -1.25
N ILE A 8 -8.86 27.36 -0.44
CA ILE A 8 -9.36 26.05 -0.04
C ILE A 8 -10.19 26.22 1.26
N PRO A 9 -11.35 25.55 1.40
CA PRO A 9 -12.11 25.56 2.66
C PRO A 9 -11.29 25.07 3.86
N ASP A 10 -11.59 25.59 5.05
CA ASP A 10 -10.84 25.27 6.28
C ASP A 10 -10.98 23.78 6.69
N ASP A 11 -12.06 23.12 6.29
CA ASP A 11 -12.35 21.70 6.56
C ASP A 11 -11.89 20.76 5.43
N PHE A 12 -11.21 21.29 4.41
CA PHE A 12 -10.76 20.49 3.29
C PHE A 12 -9.66 19.50 3.69
N ILE A 13 -9.85 18.24 3.35
CA ILE A 13 -8.86 17.19 3.58
C ILE A 13 -7.92 17.11 2.37
N LEU A 14 -6.69 17.57 2.58
CA LEU A 14 -5.58 17.34 1.66
C LEU A 14 -4.73 16.17 2.15
N GLY A 15 -4.62 15.13 1.34
CA GLY A 15 -3.90 13.92 1.71
C GLY A 15 -3.36 13.15 0.50
N ALA A 16 -2.70 12.03 0.79
CA ALA A 16 -2.26 11.07 -0.21
C ALA A 16 -2.99 9.74 -0.04
N ALA A 17 -3.01 8.92 -1.10
CA ALA A 17 -3.58 7.60 -1.07
C ALA A 17 -2.65 6.56 -1.71
N ALA A 18 -2.59 5.37 -1.12
CA ALA A 18 -1.90 4.22 -1.69
C ALA A 18 -2.64 2.91 -1.38
N SER A 19 -2.23 1.81 -2.00
CA SER A 19 -2.73 0.47 -1.65
C SER A 19 -1.60 -0.34 -1.03
N ALA A 20 -1.92 -1.14 0.00
CA ALA A 20 -0.95 -1.95 0.72
C ALA A 20 -0.05 -2.82 -0.18
N TRP A 21 -0.61 -3.54 -1.15
CA TRP A 21 0.17 -4.42 -2.02
C TRP A 21 1.14 -3.65 -2.95
N GLN A 22 0.89 -2.36 -3.18
CA GLN A 22 1.73 -1.49 -4.01
C GLN A 22 2.85 -0.81 -3.24
N THR A 23 2.79 -0.79 -1.89
CA THR A 23 3.74 -0.05 -1.05
C THR A 23 4.44 -0.91 0.00
N GLU A 24 3.75 -1.84 0.65
CA GLU A 24 4.27 -2.55 1.82
C GLU A 24 5.49 -3.43 1.55
N GLY A 25 5.50 -4.19 0.46
CA GLY A 25 6.48 -5.25 0.23
C GLY A 25 6.15 -6.56 0.97
N TRP A 26 6.92 -7.63 0.76
CA TRP A 26 6.65 -8.94 1.38
C TRP A 26 7.32 -9.16 2.74
N SER A 27 8.08 -8.18 3.25
CA SER A 27 8.69 -8.29 4.59
C SER A 27 7.64 -8.63 5.65
N GLY A 28 7.98 -9.61 6.50
CA GLY A 28 7.11 -10.12 7.56
C GLY A 28 5.96 -11.03 7.12
N LYS A 29 5.76 -11.30 5.81
CA LYS A 29 4.76 -12.28 5.35
C LYS A 29 5.16 -13.71 5.70
N LYS A 30 4.19 -14.53 6.07
CA LYS A 30 4.34 -15.97 6.35
C LYS A 30 3.94 -16.81 5.13
N PRO A 31 4.36 -18.09 5.06
CA PRO A 31 3.83 -19.02 4.08
C PRO A 31 2.29 -19.04 4.11
N GLY A 32 1.65 -19.01 2.93
CA GLY A 32 0.20 -18.95 2.80
C GLY A 32 -0.42 -17.55 2.87
N GLN A 33 0.38 -16.49 3.03
CA GLN A 33 -0.09 -15.09 3.05
C GLN A 33 0.07 -14.38 1.70
N ASP A 34 0.02 -15.14 0.61
CA ASP A 34 0.06 -14.57 -0.73
C ASP A 34 -1.31 -13.99 -1.09
N SER A 35 -1.31 -12.73 -1.47
CA SER A 35 -2.46 -12.09 -2.10
C SER A 35 -2.51 -12.46 -3.59
N TRP A 36 -3.63 -12.18 -4.24
CA TRP A 36 -3.75 -12.39 -5.68
C TRP A 36 -2.66 -11.65 -6.49
N PRO A 37 -2.32 -10.36 -6.21
CA PRO A 37 -1.18 -9.70 -6.85
C PRO A 37 0.16 -10.41 -6.62
N ASP A 38 0.37 -11.03 -5.45
CA ASP A 38 1.62 -11.74 -5.16
C ASP A 38 1.73 -13.01 -6.02
N LEU A 39 0.63 -13.75 -6.14
CA LEU A 39 0.56 -14.94 -7.00
C LEU A 39 0.77 -14.57 -8.48
N TRP A 40 0.15 -13.49 -8.95
CA TRP A 40 0.35 -13.01 -10.31
C TRP A 40 1.82 -12.61 -10.56
N TYR A 41 2.45 -11.90 -9.61
CA TYR A 41 3.86 -11.54 -9.72
C TYR A 41 4.79 -12.75 -9.72
N LYS A 42 4.50 -13.79 -8.90
CA LYS A 42 5.28 -15.04 -8.86
C LYS A 42 5.17 -15.83 -10.17
N ASN A 43 3.97 -15.89 -10.75
CA ASN A 43 3.70 -16.71 -11.93
C ASN A 43 4.08 -16.01 -13.24
N ASP A 44 3.89 -14.69 -13.34
CA ASP A 44 4.02 -13.93 -14.58
C ASP A 44 5.00 -12.77 -14.49
N ARG A 45 6.14 -12.94 -13.80
CA ARG A 45 7.10 -11.85 -13.54
C ARG A 45 7.53 -11.04 -14.78
N HIS A 46 7.50 -11.66 -15.96
CA HIS A 46 7.86 -11.04 -17.24
C HIS A 46 6.90 -9.93 -17.70
N VAL A 47 5.64 -9.92 -17.23
CA VAL A 47 4.68 -8.85 -17.57
C VAL A 47 4.89 -7.59 -16.72
N TRP A 48 5.73 -7.67 -15.70
CA TRP A 48 6.01 -6.57 -14.78
C TRP A 48 7.23 -5.78 -15.26
N HIS A 49 7.12 -4.45 -15.25
CA HIS A 49 8.15 -3.55 -15.76
C HIS A 49 9.49 -3.80 -15.07
N ASN A 50 10.49 -4.28 -15.81
CA ASN A 50 11.81 -4.67 -15.30
C ASN A 50 11.75 -5.62 -14.09
N GLY A 51 10.67 -6.40 -13.97
CA GLY A 51 10.42 -7.25 -12.81
C GLY A 51 10.17 -6.51 -11.51
N TYR A 52 9.89 -5.20 -11.50
CA TYR A 52 9.44 -4.48 -10.31
C TYR A 52 7.99 -4.84 -9.97
N GLY A 53 7.73 -5.16 -8.70
CA GLY A 53 6.40 -5.60 -8.26
C GLY A 53 6.26 -5.65 -6.74
N PRO A 54 5.23 -6.35 -6.24
CA PRO A 54 4.83 -6.31 -4.82
C PRO A 54 5.87 -6.92 -3.86
N ALA A 55 6.88 -7.62 -4.37
CA ALA A 55 7.91 -8.26 -3.55
C ALA A 55 8.67 -7.27 -2.66
N VAL A 56 9.08 -6.14 -3.22
CA VAL A 56 9.73 -5.05 -2.49
C VAL A 56 8.83 -3.82 -2.43
N ALA A 57 8.12 -3.50 -3.52
CA ALA A 57 7.33 -2.28 -3.62
C ALA A 57 8.17 -1.04 -3.26
N THR A 58 7.69 -0.19 -2.33
CA THR A 58 8.46 0.92 -1.75
C THR A 58 9.04 0.60 -0.37
N ASP A 59 8.95 -0.66 0.07
CA ASP A 59 9.36 -1.14 1.39
C ASP A 59 8.67 -0.42 2.57
N PHE A 60 7.43 0.05 2.36
CA PHE A 60 6.69 0.85 3.33
C PHE A 60 6.50 0.13 4.67
N ILE A 61 6.41 -1.21 4.69
CA ILE A 61 6.22 -1.96 5.95
C ILE A 61 7.38 -1.79 6.93
N ASN A 62 8.60 -1.60 6.42
CA ASN A 62 9.78 -1.36 7.24
C ASN A 62 10.08 0.13 7.41
N ARG A 63 9.60 0.98 6.49
CA ARG A 63 10.00 2.39 6.38
C ARG A 63 8.88 3.41 6.65
N PHE A 64 7.68 2.96 7.05
CA PHE A 64 6.52 3.83 7.24
C PHE A 64 6.79 5.03 8.16
N GLN A 65 7.69 4.91 9.14
CA GLN A 65 8.04 6.02 10.03
C GLN A 65 8.71 7.17 9.27
N GLU A 66 9.62 6.86 8.36
CA GLU A 66 10.28 7.84 7.48
C GLU A 66 9.25 8.43 6.50
N ASP A 67 8.44 7.58 5.88
CA ASP A 67 7.45 8.01 4.89
C ASP A 67 6.38 8.92 5.52
N VAL A 68 5.91 8.63 6.73
CA VAL A 68 4.98 9.48 7.48
C VAL A 68 5.60 10.84 7.82
N GLN A 69 6.90 10.88 8.15
CA GLN A 69 7.60 12.15 8.37
C GLN A 69 7.66 12.98 7.08
N LEU A 70 7.95 12.35 5.95
CA LEU A 70 7.95 13.01 4.64
C LEU A 70 6.56 13.54 4.27
N MET A 71 5.49 12.77 4.52
CA MET A 71 4.11 13.22 4.30
C MET A 71 3.78 14.45 5.13
N LYS A 72 4.21 14.47 6.40
CA LYS A 72 4.05 15.63 7.28
C LYS A 72 4.84 16.85 6.77
N LEU A 73 6.08 16.66 6.32
CA LEU A 73 6.91 17.73 5.74
C LEU A 73 6.30 18.29 4.45
N ALA A 74 5.63 17.44 3.66
CA ALA A 74 4.90 17.84 2.46
C ALA A 74 3.56 18.55 2.74
N GLY A 75 3.16 18.67 4.01
CA GLY A 75 1.92 19.34 4.41
C GLY A 75 0.66 18.49 4.24
N LEU A 76 0.80 17.16 4.10
CA LEU A 76 -0.36 16.27 4.05
C LEU A 76 -0.96 16.14 5.45
N THR A 77 -2.29 16.25 5.54
CA THR A 77 -3.01 16.10 6.80
C THR A 77 -3.58 14.69 6.97
N HIS A 78 -3.81 13.98 5.87
CA HIS A 78 -4.39 12.65 5.87
C HIS A 78 -3.64 11.70 4.93
N TYR A 79 -3.62 10.43 5.31
CA TYR A 79 -3.11 9.34 4.47
C TYR A 79 -4.12 8.21 4.42
N ARG A 80 -4.59 7.90 3.21
CA ARG A 80 -5.51 6.78 2.97
C ARG A 80 -4.72 5.58 2.47
N THR A 81 -4.83 4.47 3.16
CA THR A 81 -4.27 3.19 2.70
C THR A 81 -5.31 2.07 2.77
N SER A 82 -4.95 0.90 2.25
CA SER A 82 -5.71 -0.33 2.45
C SER A 82 -5.02 -1.24 3.46
N ILE A 83 -5.79 -2.09 4.14
CA ILE A 83 -5.25 -3.16 4.99
C ILE A 83 -5.09 -4.41 4.14
N ASN A 84 -3.89 -4.99 4.13
CA ASN A 84 -3.62 -6.19 3.35
C ASN A 84 -4.23 -7.44 3.98
N TRP A 85 -5.43 -7.85 3.53
CA TRP A 85 -6.13 -9.02 4.07
C TRP A 85 -5.31 -10.31 4.06
N SER A 86 -4.46 -10.52 3.06
CA SER A 86 -3.61 -11.72 2.98
C SER A 86 -2.64 -11.87 4.16
N ARG A 87 -2.31 -10.78 4.87
CA ARG A 87 -1.47 -10.82 6.08
C ARG A 87 -2.19 -11.34 7.33
N PHE A 88 -3.51 -11.43 7.29
CA PHE A 88 -4.32 -11.77 8.46
C PHE A 88 -5.15 -13.03 8.24
N LEU A 89 -5.71 -13.16 7.04
CA LEU A 89 -6.60 -14.25 6.67
C LEU A 89 -5.79 -15.31 5.94
N THR A 90 -5.43 -16.39 6.63
CA THR A 90 -4.76 -17.56 6.03
C THR A 90 -5.71 -18.74 5.81
N ASP A 91 -6.92 -18.65 6.36
CA ASP A 91 -7.91 -19.73 6.34
C ASP A 91 -9.28 -19.14 6.01
N TYR A 92 -9.59 -19.10 4.70
CA TYR A 92 -10.84 -18.55 4.19
C TYR A 92 -11.97 -19.61 4.13
N GLU A 93 -11.62 -20.89 4.29
CA GLU A 93 -12.52 -22.02 4.07
C GLU A 93 -12.90 -22.79 5.33
N LYS A 94 -12.17 -22.63 6.46
CA LYS A 94 -12.68 -23.14 7.74
C LYS A 94 -13.83 -22.27 8.22
N ARG A 95 -15.05 -22.67 7.83
CA ARG A 95 -16.24 -22.42 8.66
C ARG A 95 -15.88 -22.85 10.07
N HIS A 96 -15.83 -21.91 11.02
CA HIS A 96 -15.99 -22.22 12.43
C HIS A 96 -17.44 -22.69 12.64
N GLY A 97 -17.75 -23.92 12.19
CA GLY A 97 -18.97 -24.63 12.50
C GLY A 97 -18.71 -25.52 13.72
N GLY A 98 -19.61 -25.42 14.70
CA GLY A 98 -19.64 -26.32 15.87
C GLY A 98 -20.05 -27.75 15.54
#